data_AF-A0A3C0G551-F1
#
_entry.id   AF-A0A3C0G551-F1
#
_cell.length_a   1.000
_cell.length_b   1.000
_cell.length_c   1.000
_cell.angle_alpha   90.00
_cell.angle_beta   90.00
_cell.angle_gamma   90.00
#
_symmetry.space_group_name_H-M   'P 1'
#
loop_
_entity.id
_entity.type
_entity.pdbx_description
1 polymer ?
#
loop_
_entity_poly.entity_id
_entity_poly.type
_entity_poly.pdbx_seq_one_letter_code
_entity_poly.pdbx_strand_id
1 'polypeptide(L)'
;MSKKTGKLNKVEKFYIENNSDKEVSQIAKDLNRSEASVKKHMKTSPRPKHTSEAKSDDASSLMGHNDRGSTVMTPAASELSDSTRGKRLSKNTNHSAIHKIK
;
A
#
# COMPACT_ATOMS: atom_id res chain seq x y z
N MET A 1 3.48 23.76 -29.30
CA MET A 1 2.47 22.90 -28.66
C MET A 1 2.21 23.39 -27.24
N SER A 2 1.03 23.95 -26.96
CA SER A 2 0.68 24.40 -25.61
C SER A 2 0.37 23.19 -24.72
N LYS A 3 0.98 23.11 -23.53
CA LYS A 3 0.76 22.01 -22.57
C LYS A 3 -0.58 22.21 -21.87
N LYS A 4 -1.27 21.12 -21.53
CA LYS A 4 -2.55 21.19 -20.80
C LYS A 4 -2.33 21.80 -19.40
N THR A 5 -3.07 22.87 -19.11
CA THR A 5 -3.01 23.59 -17.83
C THR A 5 -4.08 23.08 -16.85
N GLY A 6 -3.90 23.32 -15.55
CA GLY A 6 -4.83 22.90 -14.50
C GLY A 6 -4.49 21.57 -13.82
N LYS A 7 -5.37 21.08 -12.96
CA LYS A 7 -5.17 19.83 -12.20
C LYS A 7 -5.19 18.60 -13.11
N LEU A 8 -4.52 17.51 -12.70
CA LEU A 8 -4.58 16.23 -13.40
C LEU A 8 -6.00 15.65 -13.32
N ASN A 9 -6.54 15.23 -14.46
CA ASN A 9 -7.85 14.61 -14.55
C ASN A 9 -7.80 13.13 -14.12
N LYS A 10 -8.94 12.51 -13.81
CA LYS A 10 -8.98 11.11 -13.32
C LYS A 10 -8.25 10.13 -14.25
N VAL A 11 -8.43 10.27 -15.56
CA VAL A 11 -7.77 9.44 -16.57
C VAL A 11 -6.25 9.64 -16.58
N GLU A 12 -5.80 10.89 -16.46
CA GLU A 12 -4.37 11.22 -16.43
C GLU A 12 -3.71 10.66 -15.16
N LYS A 13 -4.39 10.72 -14.01
CA LYS A 13 -3.93 10.13 -12.76
C LYS A 13 -3.82 8.60 -12.86
N PHE A 14 -4.86 7.95 -13.38
CA PHE A 14 -4.86 6.50 -13.59
C PHE A 14 -3.73 6.06 -14.52
N TYR A 15 -3.44 6.82 -15.58
CA TYR A 15 -2.31 6.53 -16.47
C TYR A 15 -0.95 6.63 -15.76
N ILE A 16 -0.76 7.67 -14.93
CA ILE A 16 0.47 7.85 -14.14
C ILE A 16 0.64 6.70 -13.13
N GLU A 17 -0.46 6.26 -12.51
CA GLU A 17 -0.48 5.19 -11.52
C GLU A 17 -0.16 3.82 -12.13
N ASN A 18 -0.72 3.49 -13.30
CA ASN A 18 -0.52 2.21 -13.97
C ASN A 18 0.75 2.13 -14.84
N ASN A 19 1.46 3.25 -15.02
CA ASN A 19 2.71 3.31 -15.79
C ASN A 19 3.87 3.85 -14.92
N SER A 20 3.88 3.54 -13.62
CA SER A 20 4.92 4.02 -12.70
C SER A 20 6.34 3.59 -13.06
N ASP A 21 6.48 2.58 -13.92
CA ASP A 21 7.76 2.01 -14.35
C ASP A 21 8.41 2.81 -15.49
N LYS A 22 7.66 3.73 -16.11
CA LYS A 22 8.17 4.60 -17.17
C LYS A 22 8.81 5.86 -16.61
N GLU A 23 9.76 6.40 -17.37
CA GLU A 23 10.39 7.68 -17.05
C GLU A 23 9.37 8.83 -17.07
N VAL A 24 9.52 9.76 -16.12
CA VAL A 24 8.63 10.93 -15.95
C VAL A 24 8.49 11.74 -17.25
N SER A 25 9.58 11.81 -18.02
CA SER A 25 9.64 12.51 -19.31
C SER A 25 8.77 11.86 -20.38
N GLN A 26 8.64 10.53 -20.39
CA GLN A 26 7.78 9.79 -21.31
C GLN A 26 6.32 9.99 -20.94
N ILE A 27 5.98 9.83 -19.67
CA ILE A 27 4.61 10.05 -19.16
C ILE A 27 4.14 11.49 -19.42
N ALA A 28 5.03 12.47 -19.23
CA ALA A 28 4.72 13.88 -19.50
C ALA A 28 4.45 14.16 -20.99
N LYS A 29 5.16 13.49 -21.89
CA LYS A 29 4.93 13.56 -23.35
C LYS A 29 3.58 12.94 -23.72
N ASP A 30 3.32 11.72 -23.25
CA ASP A 30 2.06 10.99 -23.54
C ASP A 30 0.83 11.78 -23.09
N LEU A 31 0.90 12.38 -21.89
CA LEU A 31 -0.21 13.13 -21.31
C LEU A 31 -0.26 14.60 -21.78
N ASN A 32 0.73 15.08 -22.55
CA ASN A 32 0.91 16.49 -22.90
C ASN A 32 0.90 17.41 -21.67
N ARG A 33 1.57 16.99 -20.58
CA ARG A 33 1.65 17.68 -19.30
C ARG A 33 3.08 18.13 -18.99
N SER A 34 3.23 19.01 -18.00
CA SER A 34 4.55 19.38 -17.50
C SER A 34 5.12 18.29 -16.61
N GLU A 35 6.42 18.03 -16.72
CA GLU A 35 7.13 17.05 -15.89
C GLU A 35 6.98 17.37 -14.40
N ALA A 36 6.97 18.65 -14.03
CA ALA A 36 6.75 19.10 -12.66
C ALA A 36 5.39 18.64 -12.11
N SER A 37 4.33 18.66 -12.92
CA SER A 37 2.99 18.23 -12.52
C SER A 37 2.92 16.72 -12.31
N VAL A 38 3.52 15.95 -13.23
CA VAL A 38 3.61 14.48 -13.14
C VAL A 38 4.45 14.06 -11.92
N LYS A 39 5.64 14.67 -11.75
CA LYS A 39 6.53 14.41 -10.62
C LYS A 39 5.90 14.75 -9.28
N LYS A 40 5.13 15.84 -9.21
CA LYS A 40 4.36 16.18 -7.99
C LYS A 40 3.35 15.09 -7.67
N HIS A 41 2.60 14.62 -8.67
CA HIS A 41 1.60 13.57 -8.46
C HIS A 41 2.23 12.23 -8.06
N MET A 42 3.31 11.80 -8.72
CA MET A 42 4.03 10.56 -8.36
C MET A 42 4.62 10.59 -6.94
N LYS A 43 5.00 11.77 -6.42
CA LYS A 43 5.48 11.93 -5.04
C LYS A 43 4.35 11.88 -4.00
N THR A 44 3.17 12.40 -4.35
CA THR A 44 2.03 12.55 -3.42
C THR A 44 1.02 11.42 -3.49
N SER A 45 0.98 10.67 -4.60
CA SER A 45 0.08 9.53 -4.71
C SER A 45 0.68 8.40 -3.89
N PRO A 46 -0.05 7.84 -2.90
CA PRO A 46 0.31 6.52 -2.43
C PRO A 46 0.23 5.64 -3.66
N ARG A 47 1.38 5.12 -4.13
CA ARG A 47 1.41 4.17 -5.26
C ARG A 47 0.24 3.23 -5.00
N PRO A 48 -0.74 3.09 -5.91
CA PRO A 48 -1.69 2.02 -5.75
C PRO A 48 -0.81 0.80 -5.69
N LYS A 49 -0.73 0.19 -4.51
CA LYS A 49 -0.42 -1.20 -4.40
C LYS A 49 -1.52 -1.81 -5.25
N HIS A 50 -1.28 -2.00 -6.54
CA HIS A 50 -1.91 -3.09 -7.25
C HIS A 50 -1.72 -4.24 -6.27
N THR A 51 -2.80 -4.65 -5.63
CA THR A 51 -2.82 -5.72 -4.65
C THR A 51 -2.65 -7.02 -5.43
N SER A 52 -1.52 -7.14 -6.08
CA SER A 52 -0.90 -8.37 -6.50
C SER A 52 0.40 -8.39 -5.70
N GLU A 53 0.39 -9.16 -4.62
CA GLU A 53 1.58 -9.56 -3.88
C GLU A 53 2.18 -8.51 -2.93
N ALA A 54 1.42 -8.12 -1.90
CA ALA A 54 2.07 -7.99 -0.60
C ALA A 54 2.29 -9.41 -0.06
N LYS A 55 3.39 -10.04 -0.46
CA LYS A 55 4.03 -11.12 0.30
C LYS A 55 4.57 -10.52 1.60
N SER A 56 3.70 -9.97 2.44
CA SER A 56 4.04 -9.85 3.85
C SER A 56 3.87 -11.26 4.41
N ASP A 57 4.92 -11.81 4.99
CA ASP A 57 4.91 -13.05 5.80
C ASP A 57 4.08 -12.87 7.10
N ASP A 58 3.06 -12.02 7.05
CA ASP A 58 2.17 -11.73 8.15
C ASP A 58 0.94 -12.61 8.00
N ALA A 59 0.54 -13.27 9.09
CA ALA A 59 -0.64 -14.14 9.12
C ALA A 59 -1.92 -13.45 8.62
N SER A 60 -2.01 -12.12 8.73
CA SER A 60 -3.15 -11.34 8.23
C SER A 60 -3.36 -11.45 6.71
N SER A 61 -2.30 -11.62 5.92
CA SER A 61 -2.41 -11.73 4.46
C SER A 61 -2.96 -13.09 4.02
N LEU A 62 -2.82 -14.10 4.89
CA LEU A 62 -3.28 -15.47 4.68
C LEU A 62 -4.73 -15.67 5.16
N MET A 63 -5.35 -14.69 5.82
CA MET A 63 -6.73 -14.77 6.26
C MET A 63 -7.70 -14.76 5.07
N GLY A 64 -8.80 -15.50 5.19
CA GLY A 64 -9.86 -15.50 4.20
C GLY A 64 -10.77 -14.29 4.40
N HIS A 65 -11.11 -13.58 3.33
CA HIS A 65 -12.07 -12.48 3.34
C HIS A 65 -13.24 -12.82 2.43
N ASN A 66 -14.44 -12.41 2.80
CA ASN A 66 -15.59 -12.45 1.90
C ASN A 66 -16.12 -11.04 1.59
N ASP A 67 -16.89 -10.93 0.52
CA ASP A 67 -17.49 -9.67 0.07
C ASP A 67 -18.55 -9.11 1.04
N ARG A 68 -18.91 -9.90 2.06
CA ARG A 68 -19.84 -9.52 3.14
C ARG A 68 -19.11 -8.95 4.37
N GLY A 69 -17.80 -8.75 4.28
CA GLY A 69 -17.00 -8.10 5.32
C GLY A 69 -16.60 -9.00 6.50
N SER A 70 -16.78 -10.31 6.40
CA SER A 70 -16.28 -11.25 7.41
C SER A 70 -14.89 -11.74 7.07
N THR A 71 -14.06 -11.90 8.10
CA THR A 71 -12.70 -12.45 8.01
C THR A 71 -12.65 -13.79 8.74
N VAL A 72 -12.12 -14.81 8.08
CA VAL A 72 -12.01 -16.18 8.59
C VAL A 72 -10.54 -16.59 8.68
N MET A 73 -10.15 -17.18 9.80
CA MET A 73 -8.81 -17.74 9.98
C MET A 73 -8.64 -18.96 9.07
N THR A 74 -7.62 -18.94 8.22
CA THR A 74 -7.30 -20.08 7.35
C THR A 74 -6.26 -20.98 8.02
N PRO A 75 -6.15 -22.27 7.62
CA PRO A 75 -5.11 -23.17 8.12
C PRO A 75 -3.70 -22.59 7.98
N ALA A 76 -3.37 -22.00 6.82
CA ALA A 76 -2.06 -21.40 6.57
C ALA A 76 -1.77 -20.20 7.50
N ALA A 77 -2.78 -19.36 7.77
CA ALA A 77 -2.64 -18.26 8.74
C ALA A 77 -2.41 -18.80 10.17
N SER A 78 -3.07 -19.90 10.55
CA SER A 78 -2.92 -20.54 11.86
C SER A 78 -1.52 -21.11 12.05
N GLU A 79 -1.02 -21.89 11.08
CA GLU A 79 0.33 -22.47 11.14
C GLU A 79 1.41 -21.39 11.26
N LEU A 80 1.28 -20.31 10.49
CA LEU A 80 2.22 -19.19 10.57
C LEU A 80 2.13 -18.45 11.91
N SER A 81 0.92 -18.29 12.44
CA SER A 81 0.71 -17.66 13.76
C SER A 81 1.33 -18.49 14.88
N ASP A 82 1.20 -19.82 14.82
CA ASP A 82 1.77 -20.71 15.83
C ASP A 82 3.30 -20.75 15.76
N SER A 83 3.88 -20.81 14.55
CA SER A 83 5.34 -20.81 14.36
C SER A 83 6.02 -19.53 14.88
N THR A 84 5.33 -18.38 14.82
CA THR A 84 5.85 -17.08 15.26
C THR A 84 5.54 -16.76 16.73
N ARG A 85 4.72 -17.60 17.40
CA ARG A 85 4.25 -17.37 18.78
C ARG A 85 5.38 -17.24 19.79
N GLY A 86 6.40 -18.10 19.71
CA GLY A 86 7.55 -18.07 20.64
C GLY A 86 8.34 -16.76 20.58
N LYS A 87 8.54 -16.21 19.37
CA LYS A 87 9.24 -14.94 19.14
C LYS A 87 8.43 -13.72 19.61
N ARG A 88 7.10 -13.81 19.59
CA ARG A 88 6.20 -12.74 20.09
C ARG A 88 6.21 -12.68 21.61
N LEU A 89 6.15 -13.83 22.28
CA LEU A 89 6.14 -13.90 23.75
C LEU A 89 7.43 -13.35 24.38
N SER A 90 8.59 -13.58 23.75
CA SER A 90 9.87 -13.05 24.25
C SER A 90 10.02 -11.54 24.09
N LYS A 91 9.20 -10.90 23.25
CA LYS A 91 9.23 -9.45 23.00
C LYS A 91 8.31 -8.64 23.92
N ASN A 92 7.57 -9.29 24.82
CA ASN A 92 6.70 -8.62 25.78
C ASN A 92 7.50 -7.90 26.87
N THR A 93 8.06 -6.74 26.56
CA THR A 93 8.38 -5.72 27.58
C THR A 93 7.10 -5.00 27.98
N ASN A 94 6.20 -5.68 28.69
CA ASN A 94 4.97 -5.11 29.25
C ASN A 94 5.26 -4.25 30.50
N HIS A 95 6.24 -3.35 30.44
CA HIS A 95 6.52 -2.42 31.55
C HIS A 95 5.61 -1.18 31.53
N SER A 96 4.87 -0.91 30.45
CA SER A 96 4.09 0.32 30.26
C SER A 96 2.58 0.18 30.44
N ALA A 97 2.06 -1.03 30.68
CA ALA A 97 0.61 -1.26 30.79
C ALA A 97 0.04 -1.01 32.20
N ILE A 98 0.89 -0.82 33.21
CA ILE A 98 0.46 -0.54 34.59
C ILE A 98 0.57 0.97 34.85
N HIS A 99 -0.53 1.70 34.69
CA HIS A 99 -0.62 3.07 35.20
C HIS A 99 -1.00 3.00 36.69
N LYS A 100 -0.05 3.30 37.58
CA LYS A 100 -0.37 3.48 39.01
C LYS A 100 -1.19 4.76 39.17
N ILE A 101 -2.44 4.61 39.59
CA ILE A 101 -3.29 5.75 40.01
C ILE A 101 -2.71 6.28 41.33
N LYS A 102 -2.54 7.60 41.43
CA LYS A 102 -1.99 8.29 42.60
C LYS A 102 -3.11 8.85 43.47
#